data_AF-A0AAD8RVB6-F1
#
_entry.id   AF-A0AAD8RVB6-F1
#
_cell.length_a   1.000
_cell.length_b   1.000
_cell.length_c   1.000
_cell.angle_alpha   90.00
_cell.angle_beta   90.00
_cell.angle_gamma   90.00
#
_symmetry.space_group_name_H-M   'P 1'
#
loop_
_entity.id
_entity.type
_entity.pdbx_description
1 polymer ?
#
loop_
_entity_poly.entity_id
_entity_poly.type
_entity_poly.pdbx_seq_one_letter_code
_entity_poly.pdbx_strand_id
1 'polypeptide(L)'
;METSCRLGAPFFSKAEYVPELNLWFGLSDRNPFSSLCAFYLSGSAMDSAHPPVPLHTWDYLDLPQDKPWLPTQLHLLNLGLDKFCVATLLGTWLRNCSYSISDEEDMLDEKEHAIFTGLEVKRNNSGDGPLQLIRHMSRRYAAVGSRNIQCVL
;
A
#
# COMPACT_ATOMS: atom_id res chain seq x y z
N MET A 1 4.93 18.09 16.44
CA MET A 1 5.42 16.85 17.07
C MET A 1 4.86 15.70 16.25
N GLU A 2 5.56 15.32 15.19
CA GLU A 2 5.21 14.15 14.39
C GLU A 2 5.76 12.92 15.11
N THR A 3 4.91 12.21 15.83
CA THR A 3 5.26 10.89 16.38
C THR A 3 5.29 9.88 15.24
N SER A 4 6.43 9.80 14.55
CA SER A 4 6.76 8.70 13.66
C SER A 4 7.10 7.47 14.50
N CYS A 5 6.10 6.65 14.84
CA CYS A 5 6.30 5.41 15.59
C CYS A 5 6.94 4.35 14.68
N ARG A 6 8.22 4.03 14.92
CA ARG A 6 9.02 3.07 14.13
C ARG A 6 9.31 1.75 14.85
N LEU A 7 8.53 1.35 15.86
CA LEU A 7 8.79 0.13 16.65
C LEU A 7 7.51 -0.71 16.80
N GLY A 8 7.58 -1.98 16.36
CA GLY A 8 6.70 -3.07 16.82
C GLY A 8 5.30 -3.20 16.21
N ALA A 9 4.94 -2.37 15.23
CA ALA A 9 3.60 -2.39 14.65
C ALA A 9 3.53 -3.34 13.42
N PRO A 10 2.40 -4.04 13.18
CA PRO A 10 2.21 -5.04 12.11
C PRO A 10 2.08 -4.40 10.72
N PHE A 11 2.81 -3.31 10.51
CA PHE A 11 2.71 -2.49 9.32
C PHE A 11 4.04 -2.47 8.58
N PHE A 12 3.93 -2.60 7.26
CA PHE A 12 5.07 -2.37 6.37
C PHE A 12 5.48 -0.88 6.32
N SER A 13 4.56 0.03 6.64
CA SER A 13 4.78 1.48 6.63
C SER A 13 4.07 2.17 7.81
N LYS A 14 4.05 3.51 7.82
CA LYS A 14 3.38 4.30 8.86
C LYS A 14 1.89 3.93 8.96
N ALA A 15 1.35 3.96 10.18
CA ALA A 15 -0.09 3.89 10.41
C ALA A 15 -0.71 5.29 10.57
N GLU A 16 -1.93 5.44 10.08
CA GLU A 16 -2.72 6.67 10.13
C GLU A 16 -3.89 6.50 11.08
N TYR A 17 -4.02 7.42 12.05
CA TYR A 17 -5.17 7.43 12.97
C TYR A 17 -6.33 8.19 12.33
N VAL A 18 -7.53 7.63 12.42
CA VAL A 18 -8.78 8.26 12.00
C VAL A 18 -9.69 8.48 13.21
N PRO A 19 -9.80 9.73 13.71
CA PRO A 19 -10.60 10.04 14.90
C PRO A 19 -12.08 9.66 14.77
N GLU A 20 -12.67 9.81 13.59
CA GLU A 20 -14.08 9.54 13.32
C GLU A 20 -14.42 8.05 13.54
N LEU A 21 -13.46 7.18 13.25
CA LEU A 21 -13.58 5.74 13.44
C LEU A 21 -12.96 5.26 14.76
N ASN A 22 -12.16 6.10 15.41
CA ASN A 22 -11.34 5.78 16.59
C ASN A 22 -10.43 4.56 16.36
N LEU A 23 -9.81 4.50 15.18
CA LEU A 23 -9.02 3.36 14.73
C LEU A 23 -7.74 3.82 14.02
N TRP A 24 -6.74 2.94 14.07
CA TRP A 24 -5.51 3.07 13.30
C TRP A 24 -5.58 2.22 12.06
N PHE A 25 -5.12 2.77 10.94
CA PHE A 25 -5.08 2.12 9.63
C PHE A 25 -3.65 2.02 9.15
N GLY A 26 -3.29 0.89 8.55
CA GLY A 26 -1.98 0.73 7.95
C GLY A 26 -1.91 -0.46 7.02
N LEU A 27 -0.87 -0.49 6.19
CA LEU A 27 -0.65 -1.58 5.23
C LEU A 27 -0.17 -2.84 5.96
N SER A 28 -0.78 -3.99 5.67
CA SER A 28 -0.48 -5.27 6.33
C SER A 28 0.99 -5.66 6.17
N ASP A 29 1.64 -6.17 7.21
CA ASP A 29 2.96 -6.81 7.10
C ASP A 29 2.94 -8.10 6.25
N ARG A 30 1.86 -8.89 6.33
CA ARG A 30 1.70 -10.17 5.62
C ARG A 30 1.48 -9.98 4.13
N ASN A 31 0.77 -8.92 3.76
CA ASN A 31 0.47 -8.61 2.38
C ASN A 31 0.36 -7.09 2.14
N PRO A 32 1.49 -6.37 2.22
CA PRO A 32 1.48 -4.90 2.19
C PRO A 32 1.02 -4.31 0.86
N PHE A 33 1.10 -5.11 -0.20
CA PHE A 33 0.88 -4.68 -1.58
C PHE A 33 -0.58 -4.63 -1.98
N SER A 34 -1.42 -5.37 -1.27
CA SER A 34 -2.84 -5.38 -1.55
C SER A 34 -3.72 -5.34 -0.32
N SER A 35 -3.20 -5.43 0.92
CA SER A 35 -4.05 -5.47 2.10
C SER A 35 -3.90 -4.24 3.02
N LEU A 36 -5.03 -3.62 3.36
CA LEU A 36 -5.17 -2.57 4.37
C LEU A 36 -5.73 -3.18 5.65
N CYS A 37 -5.17 -2.82 6.79
CA CYS A 37 -5.59 -3.35 8.08
C CYS A 37 -6.03 -2.23 9.03
N ALA A 38 -7.03 -2.52 9.88
CA ALA A 38 -7.48 -1.65 10.96
C ALA A 38 -7.19 -2.26 12.33
N PHE A 39 -6.82 -1.43 13.31
CA PHE A 39 -6.41 -1.87 14.65
C PHE A 39 -6.88 -0.91 15.73
N TYR A 40 -7.12 -1.46 16.92
CA TYR A 40 -7.11 -0.70 18.16
C TYR A 40 -5.67 -0.66 18.70
N LEU A 41 -5.06 0.51 18.81
CA LEU A 41 -3.86 0.67 19.62
C LEU A 41 -4.29 0.82 21.08
N SER A 42 -4.34 -0.29 21.80
CA SER A 42 -4.30 -0.25 23.27
C SER A 42 -2.86 0.01 23.72
N GLY A 43 -2.66 0.65 24.88
CA GLY A 43 -1.34 1.02 25.40
C GLY A 43 -0.32 -0.13 25.54
N SER A 44 -0.77 -1.39 25.43
CA SER A 44 0.07 -2.60 25.40
C SER A 44 0.68 -2.93 24.04
N ALA A 45 0.28 -2.25 22.95
CA ALA A 45 0.80 -2.48 21.60
C ALA A 45 2.28 -2.09 21.40
N MET A 46 2.92 -1.60 22.46
CA MET A 46 4.35 -1.30 22.54
C MET A 46 5.19 -2.51 22.98
N ASP A 47 4.55 -3.62 23.36
CA ASP A 47 5.26 -4.85 23.71
C ASP A 47 5.56 -5.68 22.46
N SER A 48 6.85 -5.75 22.07
CA SER A 48 7.30 -6.55 20.94
C SER A 48 7.02 -8.05 21.09
N ALA A 49 6.70 -8.52 22.30
CA ALA A 49 6.30 -9.90 22.55
C ALA A 49 4.90 -10.22 22.00
N HIS A 50 4.02 -9.21 21.87
CA HIS A 50 2.63 -9.37 21.46
C HIS A 50 2.21 -8.27 20.47
N PRO A 51 2.55 -8.41 19.17
CA PRO A 51 2.12 -7.45 18.18
C PRO A 51 0.59 -7.35 18.15
N PRO A 52 0.01 -6.14 17.97
CA PRO A 52 -1.43 -5.98 17.94
C PRO A 52 -2.03 -6.76 16.77
N VAL A 53 -3.09 -7.52 17.06
CA VAL A 53 -3.80 -8.32 16.06
C VAL A 53 -4.74 -7.40 15.25
N PRO A 54 -4.77 -7.48 13.90
CA PRO A 54 -5.70 -6.71 13.09
C PRO A 54 -7.15 -7.01 13.49
N LEU A 55 -7.92 -5.94 13.74
CA LEU A 55 -9.37 -6.06 13.90
C LEU A 55 -10.01 -6.46 12.57
N HIS A 56 -9.48 -5.91 11.48
CA HIS A 56 -9.95 -6.20 10.13
C HIS A 56 -8.80 -6.07 9.14
N THR A 57 -8.86 -6.88 8.09
CA THR A 57 -7.95 -6.84 6.95
C THR A 57 -8.78 -6.87 5.68
N TRP A 58 -8.53 -5.94 4.78
CA TRP A 58 -9.21 -5.86 3.49
C TRP A 58 -8.21 -5.86 2.36
N ASP A 59 -8.51 -6.60 1.30
CA ASP A 59 -7.78 -6.46 0.04
C ASP A 59 -8.30 -5.25 -0.74
N TYR A 60 -7.40 -4.35 -1.10
CA TYR A 60 -7.67 -3.09 -1.78
C TYR A 60 -7.18 -3.06 -3.23
N LEU A 61 -6.26 -3.94 -3.62
CA LEU A 61 -5.64 -3.96 -4.95
C LEU A 61 -5.49 -5.38 -5.49
N ASP A 62 -6.03 -5.64 -6.67
CA ASP A 62 -5.84 -6.91 -7.36
C ASP A 62 -4.64 -6.76 -8.32
N LEU A 63 -3.48 -7.33 -7.95
CA LEU A 63 -2.32 -7.33 -8.83
C LEU A 63 -2.41 -8.50 -9.83
N PRO A 64 -2.17 -8.27 -11.14
CA PRO A 64 -2.13 -9.35 -12.12
C PRO A 64 -1.01 -10.35 -11.80
N GLN A 65 -1.34 -11.64 -11.73
CA GLN A 65 -0.39 -12.72 -11.38
C GLN A 65 0.58 -13.07 -12.52
N ASP A 66 0.30 -12.61 -13.74
CA ASP A 66 1.03 -12.95 -14.97
C ASP A 66 2.35 -12.18 -15.14
N LYS A 67 2.64 -11.22 -14.25
CA LYS A 67 3.85 -10.39 -14.32
C LYS A 67 4.61 -10.37 -13.00
N PRO A 68 5.95 -10.32 -13.04
CA PRO A 68 6.79 -10.22 -11.85
C PRO A 68 6.81 -8.77 -11.34
N TRP A 69 5.64 -8.29 -10.89
CA TRP A 69 5.54 -6.98 -10.25
C TRP A 69 6.26 -7.00 -8.90
N LEU A 70 7.30 -6.18 -8.76
CA LEU A 70 7.98 -6.00 -7.48
C LEU A 70 7.72 -4.59 -6.96
N PRO A 71 6.92 -4.44 -5.91
CA PRO A 71 6.68 -3.16 -5.27
C PRO A 71 7.99 -2.62 -4.69
N THR A 72 8.38 -1.44 -5.13
CA THR A 72 9.58 -0.74 -4.68
C THR A 72 9.25 0.21 -3.54
N GLN A 73 8.08 0.85 -3.57
CA GLN A 73 7.61 1.78 -2.54
C GLN A 73 6.10 1.69 -2.33
N LEU A 74 5.68 1.93 -1.08
CA LEU A 74 4.29 1.92 -0.66
C LEU A 74 4.04 3.08 0.31
N HIS A 75 3.00 3.85 0.04
CA HIS A 75 2.59 4.96 0.89
C HIS A 75 1.08 4.93 1.13
N LEU A 76 0.67 4.90 2.40
CA LEU A 76 -0.70 5.17 2.81
C LEU A 76 -0.84 6.66 3.13
N LEU A 77 -1.72 7.34 2.40
CA LEU A 77 -2.00 8.76 2.55
C LEU A 77 -3.41 8.92 3.14
N ASN A 78 -3.51 9.60 4.28
CA ASN A 78 -4.79 10.00 4.84
C ASN A 78 -5.28 11.26 4.09
N LEU A 79 -6.44 11.18 3.44
CA LEU A 79 -7.05 12.30 2.73
C LEU A 79 -8.08 13.06 3.59
N GLY A 80 -8.27 12.64 4.84
CA GLY A 80 -9.28 13.12 5.76
C GLY A 80 -10.65 12.47 5.55
N LEU A 81 -11.53 12.63 6.55
CA LEU A 81 -12.92 12.16 6.50
C LEU A 81 -13.02 10.71 6.05
N ASP A 82 -12.39 9.78 6.76
CA ASP A 82 -12.38 8.33 6.49
C ASP A 82 -11.85 7.85 5.11
N LYS A 83 -11.24 8.75 4.33
CA LYS A 83 -10.68 8.47 3.01
C LYS A 83 -9.17 8.37 3.01
N PHE A 84 -8.66 7.49 2.16
CA PHE A 84 -7.25 7.23 1.98
C PHE A 84 -6.88 7.14 0.51
N CYS A 85 -5.60 7.36 0.22
CA CYS A 85 -5.00 6.96 -1.03
C CYS A 85 -3.79 6.08 -0.74
N VAL A 86 -3.72 4.92 -1.39
CA VAL A 86 -2.51 4.10 -1.39
C VAL A 86 -1.77 4.36 -2.70
N ALA A 87 -0.53 4.83 -2.58
CA ALA A 87 0.40 4.95 -3.71
C ALA A 87 1.36 3.76 -3.69
N THR A 88 1.29 2.94 -4.73
CA THR A 88 2.10 1.74 -4.91
C THR A 88 3.01 1.94 -6.11
N LEU A 89 4.32 2.03 -5.90
CA LEU A 89 5.30 2.00 -6.97
C LEU A 89 5.73 0.55 -7.21
N LEU A 90 5.62 0.10 -8.45
CA LEU A 90 5.94 -1.25 -8.91
C LEU A 90 7.06 -1.17 -9.94
N GLY A 91 8.16 -1.86 -9.70
CA GLY A 91 9.15 -2.19 -10.72
C GLY A 91 8.75 -3.47 -11.46
N THR A 92 9.16 -3.57 -12.72
CA THR A 92 9.06 -4.83 -13.49
C THR A 92 10.48 -5.26 -13.86
N TRP A 93 10.92 -6.44 -13.43
CA TRP A 93 12.14 -7.04 -13.99
C TRP A 93 11.81 -7.68 -15.33
N LEU A 94 11.96 -6.94 -16.41
CA LEU A 94 12.02 -7.53 -17.73
C LEU A 94 13.49 -7.98 -17.94
N ARG A 95 13.78 -9.26 -17.70
CA ARG A 95 15.00 -9.85 -18.26
C ARG A 95 14.85 -9.78 -19.78
N ASN A 96 15.63 -8.92 -20.41
CA ASN A 96 15.71 -8.89 -21.86
C ASN A 96 16.40 -10.19 -22.30
N CYS A 97 15.64 -11.25 -22.55
CA CYS A 97 16.15 -12.50 -23.11
C CYS A 97 16.38 -12.33 -24.62
N SER A 98 17.18 -11.34 -25.03
CA SER A 98 17.74 -11.28 -26.38
C SER A 98 19.22 -11.63 -26.28
N TYR A 99 19.54 -12.86 -26.66
CA TYR A 99 20.88 -13.38 -26.76
C TYR A 99 21.67 -12.60 -27.82
N SER A 100 22.47 -11.61 -27.40
CA SER A 100 23.58 -11.09 -28.19
C SER A 100 24.72 -10.70 -27.27
N ILE A 101 25.80 -11.45 -27.37
CA ILE A 101 27.08 -11.18 -26.73
C ILE A 101 27.66 -9.93 -27.40
N SER A 102 27.43 -8.76 -26.80
CA SER A 102 28.19 -7.56 -27.08
C SER A 102 28.18 -6.68 -25.84
N ASP A 103 29.37 -6.40 -25.34
CA ASP A 103 29.67 -5.59 -24.17
C ASP A 103 29.08 -4.18 -24.28
N GLU A 104 27.89 -3.97 -23.73
CA GLU A 104 27.40 -2.67 -23.32
C GLU A 104 26.28 -2.91 -22.30
N GLU A 105 26.46 -2.32 -21.11
CA GLU A 105 25.66 -2.49 -19.89
C GLU A 105 24.23 -2.95 -20.17
N ASP A 106 23.84 -4.09 -19.61
CA ASP A 106 22.46 -4.61 -19.60
C ASP A 106 21.51 -3.49 -19.12
N MET A 107 21.02 -2.67 -20.04
CA MET A 107 20.06 -1.61 -19.78
C MET A 107 18.74 -2.30 -19.43
N LEU A 108 18.56 -2.51 -18.14
CA LEU A 108 17.28 -2.87 -17.55
C LEU A 108 16.28 -1.80 -17.97
N ASP A 109 15.30 -2.16 -18.81
CA ASP A 109 14.11 -1.34 -19.01
C ASP A 109 13.32 -1.34 -17.70
N GLU A 110 13.80 -0.58 -16.71
CA GLU A 110 13.15 -0.35 -15.41
C GLU A 110 11.90 0.51 -15.66
N LYS A 111 10.85 -0.12 -16.18
CA LYS A 111 9.55 0.52 -16.26
C LYS A 111 8.92 0.45 -14.89
N GLU A 112 9.15 1.50 -14.11
CA GLU A 112 8.41 1.74 -12.88
C GLU A 112 6.97 2.13 -13.21
N HIS A 113 6.02 1.64 -12.43
CA HIS A 113 4.61 1.94 -12.53
C HIS A 113 4.11 2.46 -11.19
N ALA A 114 3.47 3.62 -11.18
CA ALA A 114 2.79 4.11 -9.99
C ALA A 114 1.29 3.77 -10.08
N ILE A 115 0.76 3.10 -9.08
CA ILE A 115 -0.68 2.85 -8.93
C ILE A 115 -1.18 3.68 -7.76
N PHE A 116 -2.21 4.48 -8.01
CA PHE A 116 -2.95 5.20 -6.98
C PHE A 116 -4.30 4.54 -6.80
N THR A 117 -4.58 4.06 -5.59
CA THR A 117 -5.85 3.45 -5.23
C THR A 117 -6.53 4.30 -4.17
N GLY A 118 -7.70 4.84 -4.50
CA GLY A 118 -8.53 5.57 -3.54
C GLY A 118 -9.36 4.60 -2.69
N LEU A 119 -9.44 4.84 -1.39
CA LEU A 119 -10.14 4.00 -0.42
C LEU A 119 -10.98 4.86 0.51
N GLU A 120 -12.09 4.31 0.99
CA GLU A 120 -12.98 4.94 1.97
C GLU A 120 -13.47 3.86 2.93
N VAL A 121 -13.35 4.10 4.24
CA VAL A 121 -13.75 3.12 5.26
C VAL A 121 -14.97 3.65 5.99
N LYS A 122 -16.08 2.90 5.94
CA LYS A 122 -17.33 3.31 6.61
C LYS A 122 -17.72 2.33 7.69
N ARG A 123 -18.46 2.82 8.68
CA ARG A 123 -19.20 1.93 9.58
C ARG A 123 -20.30 1.23 8.80
N ASN A 124 -20.35 -0.08 8.93
CA ASN A 124 -21.33 -0.89 8.23
C ASN A 124 -22.54 -1.12 9.13
N ASN A 125 -23.71 -0.65 8.71
CA ASN A 125 -24.96 -0.86 9.43
C ASN A 125 -25.72 -2.11 8.95
N SER A 126 -25.15 -2.86 8.00
CA SER A 126 -25.83 -3.92 7.24
C SER A 126 -25.66 -5.32 7.85
N GLY A 127 -24.97 -5.45 8.98
CA GLY A 127 -24.74 -6.73 9.67
C GLY A 127 -23.55 -7.56 9.18
N ASP A 128 -22.93 -7.19 8.05
CA ASP A 128 -21.76 -7.86 7.45
C ASP A 128 -20.42 -7.40 8.08
N GLY A 129 -20.40 -7.29 9.41
CA GLY A 129 -19.27 -6.75 10.18
C GLY A 129 -19.40 -5.26 10.52
N PRO A 130 -18.52 -4.72 11.39
CA PRO A 130 -18.65 -3.35 11.92
C PRO A 130 -18.14 -2.26 10.97
N LEU A 131 -17.30 -2.62 9.99
CA LEU A 131 -16.65 -1.70 9.06
C LEU A 131 -16.70 -2.28 7.64
N GLN A 132 -16.77 -1.39 6.65
CA GLN A 132 -16.74 -1.72 5.23
C GLN A 132 -15.67 -0.88 4.54
N LEU A 133 -14.82 -1.52 3.75
CA LEU A 133 -13.93 -0.85 2.82
C LEU A 133 -14.65 -0.65 1.47
N ILE A 134 -14.71 0.60 1.02
CA ILE A 134 -15.13 0.98 -0.33
C ILE A 134 -13.87 1.27 -1.13
N ARG A 135 -13.69 0.49 -2.20
CA ARG A 135 -12.62 0.69 -3.17
C ARG A 135 -13.09 1.68 -4.25
N HIS A 136 -12.44 2.84 -4.31
CA HIS A 136 -12.60 3.79 -5.42
C HIS A 136 -11.71 3.38 -6.60
N MET A 137 -11.79 4.11 -7.72
CA MET A 137 -11.01 3.78 -8.91
C MET A 137 -9.50 3.76 -8.62
N SER A 138 -8.82 2.71 -9.08
CA SER A 138 -7.35 2.66 -9.16
C SER A 138 -6.87 3.18 -10.50
N ARG A 139 -5.82 4.01 -10.51
CA ARG A 139 -5.19 4.50 -11.74
C ARG A 139 -3.71 4.14 -11.77
N ARG A 140 -3.26 3.57 -12.90
CA ARG A 140 -1.86 3.22 -13.17
C ARG A 140 -1.21 4.26 -14.07
N TYR A 141 -0.05 4.72 -13.67
CA TYR A 141 0.84 5.62 -14.41
C TYR A 141 2.14 4.89 -14.71
N ALA A 142 2.73 5.13 -15.88
CA ALA A 142 4.10 4.69 -16.16
C ALA A 142 5.05 5.81 -15.71
N ALA A 143 6.01 5.49 -14.85
CA ALA A 143 7.12 6.38 -14.54
C ALA A 143 8.18 6.21 -15.65
N VAL A 144 8.64 7.33 -16.20
CA VAL A 144 9.60 7.35 -17.33
C VAL A 144 10.90 7.98 -16.83
N GLY A 145 11.92 7.14 -16.57
CA GLY A 145 13.35 7.49 -16.45
C GLY A 145 13.77 8.52 -15.40
N SER A 146 12.81 9.18 -14.78
CA SER A 146 12.94 10.14 -13.70
C SER A 146 11.70 9.92 -12.84
N ARG A 147 11.83 10.02 -11.52
CA ARG A 147 10.74 9.79 -10.53
C ARG A 147 9.63 10.86 -10.62
N ASN A 148 9.33 11.31 -11.82
CA ASN A 148 8.32 12.27 -12.20
C ASN A 148 7.10 11.47 -12.68
N ILE A 149 6.00 11.63 -11.95
CA ILE A 149 4.71 11.06 -12.31
C ILE A 149 4.15 11.93 -13.44
N GLN A 150 4.26 11.47 -14.68
CA GLN A 150 3.60 12.16 -15.80
C GLN A 150 2.11 11.82 -15.78
N CYS A 151 1.30 12.84 -15.50
CA CYS A 151 -0.15 12.76 -15.66
C CYS A 151 -0.45 12.71 -17.16
N VAL A 152 -0.85 11.56 -17.68
CA VAL A 152 -1.46 11.46 -19.01
C VAL A 152 -2.94 11.74 -18.82
N LEU A 153 -3.40 12.93 -19.23
CA LEU A 153 -4.80 13.32 -19.33
C LEU A 153 -5.42 12.79 -20.63
#